data_AF-A0A955Q9Q6-F1
#
_entry.id   AF-A0A955Q9Q6-F1
#
_cell.length_a   1.000
_cell.length_b   1.000
_cell.length_c   1.000
_cell.angle_alpha   90.00
_cell.angle_beta   90.00
_cell.angle_gamma   90.00
#
_symmetry.space_group_name_H-M   'P 1'
#
loop_
_entity.id
_entity.type
_entity.pdbx_description
1 polymer ?
#
loop_
_entity_poly.entity_id
_entity_poly.type
_entity_poly.pdbx_seq_one_letter_code
_entity_poly.pdbx_strand_id
1 'polypeptide(L)'
;MAKPVGKLKKISLNEVWGNEPDGFGSWLQQDEILEMLGEAIEVELKPAGGEIPLDTLKGGVLARDAKRGTYVIVLGALSGIHPDTLGKLMIYAAGLDAKSIICVGQDISAEIRQTFDWLNSVSRDDVNFYGMELELWRIDDSVPAPNFNVVCQPNMWARQLKMGQEDGENGSSKPKEFSESKAKKEEFPKEAKEKVSAPPSAKPTSGQAKDGVSVRQNFVYTKTFS
;
A
#
# COMPACT_ATOMS: atom_id res chain seq x y z
N MET A 1 1.88 -46.03 -20.94
CA MET A 1 0.84 -45.15 -21.54
C MET A 1 0.91 -43.80 -20.83
N ALA A 2 0.55 -42.71 -21.49
CA ALA A 2 0.41 -41.42 -20.81
C ALA A 2 -0.82 -41.46 -19.88
N LYS A 3 -0.75 -40.75 -18.74
CA LYS A 3 -1.92 -40.56 -17.87
C LYS A 3 -2.85 -39.51 -18.50
N PRO A 4 -4.19 -39.63 -18.38
CA PRO A 4 -5.10 -38.59 -18.81
C PRO A 4 -4.91 -37.32 -17.97
N VAL A 5 -5.19 -36.17 -18.58
CA VAL A 5 -5.14 -34.84 -17.94
C VAL A 5 -6.49 -34.16 -18.12
N GLY A 6 -6.96 -33.48 -17.08
CA GLY A 6 -8.26 -32.79 -17.10
C GLY A 6 -8.21 -31.41 -17.74
N LYS A 7 -9.38 -30.87 -18.12
CA LYS A 7 -9.52 -29.56 -18.75
C LYS A 7 -9.80 -28.48 -17.70
N LEU A 8 -8.86 -27.53 -17.57
CA LEU A 8 -9.05 -26.32 -16.77
C LEU A 8 -10.13 -25.42 -17.39
N LYS A 9 -11.07 -24.93 -16.57
CA LYS A 9 -12.17 -24.03 -16.96
C LYS A 9 -12.25 -22.87 -15.96
N LYS A 10 -12.28 -21.61 -16.43
CA LYS A 10 -12.64 -20.44 -15.60
C LYS A 10 -14.15 -20.43 -15.40
N ILE A 11 -14.60 -20.06 -14.21
CA ILE A 11 -16.00 -20.03 -13.77
C ILE A 11 -16.35 -18.60 -13.35
N SER A 12 -17.57 -18.15 -13.67
CA SER A 12 -18.04 -16.84 -13.23
C SER A 12 -18.37 -16.87 -11.73
N LEU A 13 -17.99 -15.83 -10.99
CA LEU A 13 -18.30 -15.73 -9.55
C LEU A 13 -19.83 -15.73 -9.33
N ASN A 14 -20.58 -15.16 -10.29
CA ASN A 14 -22.04 -15.14 -10.27
C ASN A 14 -22.66 -16.54 -10.47
N GLU A 15 -21.93 -17.55 -10.96
CA GLU A 15 -22.42 -18.94 -10.99
C GLU A 15 -22.40 -19.60 -9.60
N VAL A 16 -21.60 -19.08 -8.66
CA VAL A 16 -21.46 -19.63 -7.30
C VAL A 16 -22.22 -18.81 -6.26
N TRP A 17 -22.16 -17.48 -6.35
CA TRP A 17 -22.78 -16.56 -5.36
C TRP A 17 -23.96 -15.74 -5.91
N GLY A 18 -24.29 -15.88 -7.20
CA GLY A 18 -25.38 -15.11 -7.81
C GLY A 18 -25.17 -13.60 -7.66
N ASN A 19 -26.21 -12.91 -7.18
CA ASN A 19 -26.16 -11.49 -6.82
C ASN A 19 -26.24 -11.29 -5.29
N GLU A 20 -26.03 -12.33 -4.47
CA GLU A 20 -26.22 -12.26 -3.01
C GLU A 20 -24.92 -11.85 -2.31
N PRO A 21 -24.80 -10.59 -1.79
CA PRO A 21 -23.55 -10.12 -1.18
C PRO A 21 -23.24 -10.87 0.12
N ASP A 22 -24.29 -11.28 0.83
CA ASP A 22 -24.20 -11.89 2.15
C ASP A 22 -23.60 -13.31 2.06
N GLY A 23 -23.84 -14.04 0.96
CA GLY A 23 -23.23 -15.34 0.69
C GLY A 23 -21.73 -15.24 0.40
N PHE A 24 -21.31 -14.25 -0.40
CA PHE A 24 -19.89 -14.01 -0.67
C PHE A 24 -19.13 -13.55 0.57
N GLY A 25 -19.71 -12.61 1.34
CA GLY A 25 -19.15 -12.17 2.61
C GLY A 25 -18.99 -13.33 3.61
N SER A 26 -20.01 -14.18 3.77
CA SER A 26 -19.96 -15.34 4.66
C SER A 26 -18.91 -16.38 4.25
N TRP A 27 -18.69 -16.57 2.95
CA TRP A 27 -17.61 -17.42 2.44
C TRP A 27 -16.23 -16.82 2.76
N LEU A 28 -16.06 -15.51 2.56
CA LEU A 28 -14.80 -14.81 2.82
C LEU A 28 -14.36 -14.81 4.31
N GLN A 29 -15.29 -15.08 5.23
CA GLN A 29 -15.03 -15.20 6.67
C GLN A 29 -14.46 -16.55 7.10
N GLN A 30 -14.50 -17.57 6.23
CA GLN A 30 -14.03 -18.92 6.57
C GLN A 30 -12.50 -18.94 6.77
N ASP A 31 -12.03 -19.61 7.82
CA ASP A 31 -10.62 -19.72 8.19
C ASP A 31 -9.73 -20.14 7.01
N GLU A 32 -10.16 -21.13 6.22
CA GLU A 32 -9.46 -21.64 5.03
C GLU A 32 -9.31 -20.57 3.93
N ILE A 33 -10.30 -19.69 3.79
CA ILE A 33 -10.30 -18.62 2.78
C ILE A 33 -9.43 -17.45 3.23
N LEU A 34 -9.47 -17.11 4.52
CA LEU A 34 -8.56 -16.15 5.12
C LEU A 34 -7.10 -16.63 5.05
N GLU A 35 -6.86 -17.93 5.24
CA GLU A 35 -5.53 -18.54 5.10
C GLU A 35 -4.99 -18.40 3.67
N MET A 36 -5.77 -18.78 2.64
CA MET A 36 -5.39 -18.58 1.23
C MET A 36 -5.19 -17.10 0.84
N LEU A 37 -6.03 -16.19 1.34
CA LEU A 37 -5.83 -14.75 1.16
C LEU A 37 -4.51 -14.29 1.80
N GLY A 38 -4.23 -14.78 3.00
CA GLY A 38 -3.04 -14.46 3.77
C GLY A 38 -1.75 -14.94 3.10
N GLU A 39 -1.74 -16.17 2.59
CA GLU A 39 -0.63 -16.72 1.80
C GLU A 39 -0.30 -15.84 0.59
N ALA A 40 -1.32 -15.37 -0.14
CA ALA A 40 -1.13 -14.54 -1.33
C ALA A 40 -0.50 -13.15 -1.06
N ILE A 41 -0.53 -12.67 0.19
CA ILE A 41 0.09 -11.38 0.62
C ILE A 41 1.15 -11.54 1.73
N GLU A 42 1.58 -12.77 2.01
CA GLU A 42 2.54 -13.13 3.09
C GLU A 42 2.13 -12.69 4.52
N VAL A 43 0.82 -12.58 4.80
CA VAL A 43 0.25 -12.23 6.12
C VAL A 43 -0.45 -13.45 6.73
N GLU A 44 -0.21 -13.72 8.02
CA GLU A 44 -0.91 -14.81 8.71
C GLU A 44 -2.29 -14.33 9.18
N LEU A 45 -3.29 -14.40 8.30
CA LEU A 45 -4.65 -13.97 8.61
C LEU A 45 -5.40 -15.04 9.41
N LYS A 46 -6.05 -14.61 10.50
CA LYS A 46 -7.04 -15.40 11.25
C LYS A 46 -8.27 -14.53 11.59
N PRO A 47 -9.46 -15.11 11.80
CA PRO A 47 -10.64 -14.36 12.26
C PRO A 47 -10.33 -13.57 13.55
N ALA A 48 -10.82 -12.32 13.65
CA ALA A 48 -10.51 -11.47 14.80
C ALA A 48 -11.18 -11.93 16.12
N GLY A 49 -12.31 -12.63 16.01
CA GLY A 49 -13.14 -13.09 17.12
C GLY A 49 -14.02 -12.01 17.74
N GLY A 50 -15.28 -12.36 18.04
CA GLY A 50 -16.28 -11.46 18.60
C GLY A 50 -16.99 -10.58 17.57
N GLU A 51 -18.11 -9.98 17.97
CA GLU A 51 -18.83 -9.00 17.14
C GLU A 51 -18.13 -7.65 17.21
N ILE A 52 -17.60 -7.20 16.08
CA ILE A 52 -17.23 -5.80 15.84
C ILE A 52 -18.18 -5.27 14.76
N PRO A 53 -18.84 -4.11 14.96
CA PRO A 53 -19.96 -3.68 14.13
C PRO A 53 -19.51 -3.15 12.76
N LEU A 54 -19.10 -4.07 11.89
CA LEU A 54 -18.99 -3.87 10.43
C LEU A 54 -20.37 -4.03 9.74
N ASP A 55 -21.46 -3.90 10.49
CA ASP A 55 -22.85 -4.01 10.03
C ASP A 55 -23.18 -3.04 8.86
N THR A 56 -22.58 -1.85 8.85
CA THR A 56 -22.73 -0.89 7.73
C THR A 56 -21.81 -1.17 6.53
N LEU A 57 -20.87 -2.12 6.67
CA LEU A 57 -19.89 -2.56 5.68
C LEU A 57 -20.22 -3.99 5.21
N LYS A 58 -21.28 -4.12 4.40
CA LYS A 58 -21.67 -5.39 3.77
C LYS A 58 -20.50 -6.03 3.01
N GLY A 59 -20.33 -7.34 3.15
CA GLY A 59 -19.17 -8.07 2.63
C GLY A 59 -17.87 -7.85 3.42
N GLY A 60 -17.93 -7.08 4.51
CA GLY A 60 -16.82 -6.85 5.42
C GLY A 60 -16.53 -8.06 6.31
N VAL A 61 -15.24 -8.31 6.53
CA VAL A 61 -14.70 -9.33 7.42
C VAL A 61 -13.63 -8.68 8.28
N LEU A 62 -13.66 -8.92 9.59
CA LEU A 62 -12.58 -8.51 10.46
C LEU A 62 -11.66 -9.70 10.76
N ALA A 63 -10.43 -9.57 10.31
CA ALA A 63 -9.34 -10.49 10.58
C ALA A 63 -8.28 -9.82 11.48
N ARG A 64 -7.29 -10.60 11.88
CA ARG A 64 -6.04 -10.14 12.47
C ARG A 64 -4.87 -10.79 11.76
N ASP A 65 -3.78 -10.04 11.66
CA ASP A 65 -2.46 -10.60 11.45
C ASP A 65 -2.03 -11.28 12.76
N ALA A 66 -1.97 -12.61 12.78
CA ALA A 66 -1.64 -13.39 13.96
C ALA A 66 -0.18 -13.20 14.42
N LYS A 67 0.74 -12.85 13.50
CA LYS A 67 2.15 -12.58 13.82
C LYS A 67 2.34 -11.21 14.45
N ARG A 68 1.62 -10.19 13.95
CA ARG A 68 1.74 -8.79 14.41
C ARG A 68 0.72 -8.41 15.50
N GLY A 69 -0.35 -9.18 15.67
CA GLY A 69 -1.45 -8.89 16.60
C GLY A 69 -2.37 -7.74 16.15
N THR A 70 -2.23 -7.26 14.92
CA THR A 70 -2.90 -6.07 14.39
C THR A 70 -4.17 -6.41 13.62
N TYR A 71 -5.20 -5.57 13.71
CA TYR A 71 -6.42 -5.75 12.93
C TYR A 71 -6.20 -5.56 11.43
N VAL A 72 -6.93 -6.37 10.66
CA VAL A 72 -6.99 -6.33 9.20
C VAL A 72 -8.47 -6.33 8.80
N ILE A 73 -8.90 -5.38 7.97
CA ILE A 73 -10.26 -5.38 7.42
C ILE A 73 -10.20 -5.93 6.01
N VAL A 74 -10.94 -7.00 5.74
CA VAL A 74 -11.13 -7.54 4.39
C VAL A 74 -12.53 -7.12 3.91
N LEU A 75 -12.64 -6.65 2.68
CA LEU A 75 -13.89 -6.28 2.03
C LEU A 75 -14.09 -7.11 0.77
N GLY A 76 -15.11 -7.96 0.76
CA GLY A 76 -15.56 -8.68 -0.43
C GLY A 76 -16.63 -7.91 -1.21
N ALA A 77 -16.41 -7.68 -2.52
CA ALA A 77 -17.40 -7.06 -3.40
C ALA A 77 -17.39 -7.67 -4.81
N LEU A 78 -18.46 -8.42 -5.16
CA LEU A 78 -18.61 -9.02 -6.49
C LEU A 78 -18.80 -7.98 -7.60
N SER A 79 -19.65 -6.97 -7.36
CA SER A 79 -19.99 -5.91 -8.33
C SER A 79 -18.94 -4.78 -8.42
N GLY A 80 -17.75 -4.98 -7.87
CA GLY A 80 -16.73 -3.93 -7.71
C GLY A 80 -16.95 -3.05 -6.47
N ILE A 81 -15.97 -2.19 -6.18
CA ILE A 81 -15.90 -1.39 -4.95
C ILE A 81 -16.23 0.07 -5.27
N HIS A 82 -17.30 0.59 -4.66
CA HIS A 82 -17.68 1.99 -4.82
C HIS A 82 -16.91 2.91 -3.85
N PRO A 83 -16.62 4.17 -4.24
CA PRO A 83 -15.96 5.16 -3.39
C PRO A 83 -16.62 5.36 -2.02
N ASP A 84 -17.95 5.32 -1.92
CA ASP A 84 -18.68 5.42 -0.65
C ASP A 84 -18.34 4.28 0.31
N THR A 85 -18.20 3.05 -0.21
CA THR A 85 -17.81 1.88 0.58
C THR A 85 -16.35 1.99 1.01
N LEU A 86 -15.47 2.50 0.13
CA LEU A 86 -14.08 2.80 0.49
C LEU A 86 -13.99 3.87 1.60
N GLY A 87 -14.79 4.93 1.53
CA GLY A 87 -14.85 5.94 2.58
C GLY A 87 -15.22 5.35 3.96
N LYS A 88 -16.23 4.47 3.99
CA LYS A 88 -16.59 3.72 5.22
C LYS A 88 -15.45 2.82 5.70
N LEU A 89 -14.80 2.10 4.78
CA LEU A 89 -13.68 1.21 5.07
C LEU A 89 -12.53 1.95 5.77
N MET A 90 -12.22 3.17 5.33
CA MET A 90 -11.24 4.04 5.99
C MET A 90 -11.68 4.50 7.39
N ILE A 91 -12.97 4.83 7.58
CA ILE A 91 -13.52 5.21 8.90
C ILE A 91 -13.40 4.05 9.89
N TYR A 92 -13.75 2.83 9.47
CA TYR A 92 -13.58 1.63 10.29
C TYR A 92 -12.12 1.32 10.60
N ALA A 93 -11.22 1.45 9.62
CA ALA A 93 -9.79 1.25 9.83
C ALA A 93 -9.23 2.22 10.89
N ALA A 94 -9.61 3.50 10.82
CA ALA A 94 -9.24 4.50 11.82
C ALA A 94 -9.85 4.21 13.21
N GLY A 95 -11.10 3.77 13.28
CA GLY A 95 -11.77 3.44 14.54
C GLY A 95 -11.26 2.18 15.24
N LEU A 96 -10.70 1.24 14.49
CA LEU A 96 -10.15 -0.03 14.99
C LEU A 96 -8.61 -0.04 15.12
N ASP A 97 -7.93 1.04 14.71
CA ASP A 97 -6.48 1.08 14.44
C ASP A 97 -6.00 -0.08 13.56
N ALA A 98 -6.79 -0.40 12.52
CA ALA A 98 -6.46 -1.46 11.58
C ALA A 98 -5.23 -1.09 10.74
N LYS A 99 -4.28 -2.02 10.66
CA LYS A 99 -2.99 -1.85 9.98
C LYS A 99 -2.98 -2.38 8.56
N SER A 100 -4.02 -3.11 8.15
CA SER A 100 -4.17 -3.50 6.75
C SER A 100 -5.63 -3.48 6.31
N ILE A 101 -5.81 -3.11 5.06
CA ILE A 101 -7.09 -3.15 4.34
C ILE A 101 -6.89 -4.03 3.10
N ILE A 102 -7.74 -5.03 2.93
CA ILE A 102 -7.70 -5.97 1.81
C ILE A 102 -9.04 -5.88 1.08
N CYS A 103 -9.03 -5.52 -0.20
CA CYS A 103 -10.21 -5.51 -1.05
C CYS A 103 -10.16 -6.68 -2.02
N VAL A 104 -11.23 -7.47 -2.05
CA VAL A 104 -11.38 -8.67 -2.86
C VAL A 104 -12.62 -8.54 -3.74
N GLY A 105 -12.47 -8.70 -5.06
CA GLY A 105 -13.60 -8.62 -5.99
C GLY A 105 -13.33 -9.36 -7.29
N GLN A 106 -14.29 -9.35 -8.23
CA GLN A 106 -14.09 -9.93 -9.56
C GLN A 106 -13.06 -9.13 -10.40
N ASP A 107 -13.03 -7.81 -10.20
CA ASP A 107 -12.20 -6.83 -10.90
C ASP A 107 -11.90 -5.70 -9.90
N ILE A 108 -10.65 -5.21 -9.87
CA ILE A 108 -10.28 -4.03 -9.08
C ILE A 108 -10.09 -2.87 -10.06
N SER A 109 -11.10 -1.98 -10.11
CA SER A 109 -11.10 -0.87 -11.05
C SER A 109 -9.84 -0.01 -10.96
N ALA A 110 -9.43 0.57 -12.09
CA ALA A 110 -8.23 1.41 -12.17
C ALA A 110 -8.22 2.57 -11.15
N GLU A 111 -9.40 3.10 -10.81
CA GLU A 111 -9.57 4.14 -9.78
C GLU A 111 -9.23 3.63 -8.38
N ILE A 112 -9.77 2.48 -7.98
CA ILE A 112 -9.47 1.86 -6.68
C ILE A 112 -8.00 1.44 -6.61
N ARG A 113 -7.47 0.87 -7.70
CA ARG A 113 -6.06 0.51 -7.84
C ARG A 113 -5.13 1.70 -7.67
N GLN A 114 -5.36 2.79 -8.43
CA GLN A 114 -4.57 4.01 -8.31
C GLN A 114 -4.68 4.63 -6.90
N THR A 115 -5.85 4.57 -6.29
CA THR A 115 -6.07 5.05 -4.91
C THR A 115 -5.24 4.24 -3.92
N PHE A 116 -5.19 2.91 -4.05
CA PHE A 116 -4.42 2.02 -3.16
C PHE A 116 -2.92 2.16 -3.38
N ASP A 117 -2.46 2.26 -4.63
CA ASP A 117 -1.06 2.54 -4.96
C ASP A 117 -0.62 3.89 -4.36
N TRP A 118 -1.45 4.93 -4.45
CA TRP A 118 -1.18 6.23 -3.83
C TRP A 118 -1.16 6.15 -2.30
N LEU A 119 -2.17 5.56 -1.68
CA LEU A 119 -2.26 5.37 -0.22
C LEU A 119 -1.04 4.60 0.32
N ASN A 120 -0.65 3.50 -0.33
CA ASN A 120 0.54 2.73 0.02
C ASN A 120 1.84 3.55 -0.06
N SER A 121 1.89 4.56 -0.95
CA SER A 121 3.05 5.42 -1.13
C SER A 121 3.17 6.56 -0.11
N VAL A 122 2.06 6.99 0.51
CA VAL A 122 2.02 8.12 1.47
C VAL A 122 1.76 7.70 2.92
N SER A 123 1.31 6.46 3.14
CA SER A 123 1.09 5.92 4.48
C SER A 123 2.37 5.40 5.12
N ARG A 124 2.36 5.30 6.45
CA ARG A 124 3.42 4.65 7.24
C ARG A 124 3.65 3.20 6.80
N ASP A 125 4.84 2.69 7.04
CA ASP A 125 5.25 1.31 6.71
C ASP A 125 4.41 0.22 7.39
N ASP A 126 3.78 0.51 8.54
CA ASP A 126 2.85 -0.40 9.22
C ASP A 126 1.42 -0.32 8.71
N VAL A 127 1.11 0.48 7.68
CA VAL A 127 -0.23 0.63 7.12
C VAL A 127 -0.24 0.21 5.65
N ASN A 128 -1.05 -0.80 5.32
CA ASN A 128 -0.99 -1.49 4.03
C ASN A 128 -2.37 -1.62 3.37
N PHE A 129 -2.43 -1.38 2.06
CA PHE A 129 -3.64 -1.50 1.25
C PHE A 129 -3.42 -2.52 0.14
N TYR A 130 -4.30 -3.52 0.05
CA TYR A 130 -4.20 -4.62 -0.91
C TYR A 130 -5.45 -4.67 -1.79
N GLY A 131 -5.27 -4.76 -3.10
CA GLY A 131 -6.34 -5.03 -4.06
C GLY A 131 -6.12 -6.39 -4.69
N MET A 132 -7.12 -7.26 -4.63
CA MET A 132 -7.05 -8.64 -5.08
C MET A 132 -8.24 -9.00 -5.98
N GLU A 133 -7.94 -9.59 -7.12
CA GLU A 133 -8.93 -10.12 -8.07
C GLU A 133 -9.11 -11.61 -7.84
N LEU A 134 -10.33 -11.99 -7.45
CA LEU A 134 -10.73 -13.38 -7.28
C LEU A 134 -11.16 -13.95 -8.64
N GLU A 135 -10.54 -15.06 -9.02
CA GLU A 135 -11.03 -15.93 -10.08
C GLU A 135 -11.50 -17.27 -9.50
N LEU A 136 -12.45 -17.91 -10.18
CA LEU A 136 -12.79 -19.31 -9.91
C LEU A 136 -12.33 -20.20 -11.06
N TRP A 137 -11.71 -21.32 -10.71
CA TRP A 137 -11.20 -22.30 -11.67
C TRP A 137 -11.62 -23.72 -11.26
N ARG A 138 -12.00 -24.57 -12.22
CA ARG A 138 -12.21 -26.00 -11.97
C ARG A 138 -11.51 -26.87 -13.00
N ILE A 139 -11.21 -28.11 -12.62
CA ILE A 139 -10.70 -29.13 -13.53
C ILE A 139 -11.86 -30.07 -13.85
N ASP A 140 -12.20 -30.16 -15.13
CA ASP A 140 -13.37 -30.87 -15.63
C ASP A 140 -14.64 -30.47 -14.87
N ASP A 141 -15.16 -31.35 -14.01
CA ASP A 141 -16.39 -31.17 -13.25
C ASP A 141 -16.14 -31.15 -11.73
N SER A 142 -14.91 -30.83 -11.29
CA SER A 142 -14.58 -30.59 -9.88
C SER A 142 -15.37 -29.42 -9.29
N VAL A 143 -15.40 -29.35 -7.96
CA VAL A 143 -15.75 -28.12 -7.23
C VAL A 143 -14.83 -26.98 -7.71
N PRO A 144 -15.34 -25.74 -7.91
CA PRO A 144 -14.52 -24.58 -8.21
C PRO A 144 -13.56 -24.25 -7.07
N ALA A 145 -12.30 -24.02 -7.39
CA ALA A 145 -11.27 -23.52 -6.50
C ALA A 145 -11.07 -22.01 -6.70
N PRO A 146 -10.89 -21.22 -5.62
CA PRO A 146 -10.52 -19.82 -5.73
C PRO A 146 -9.05 -19.67 -6.15
N ASN A 147 -8.78 -18.61 -6.91
CA ASN A 147 -7.43 -18.10 -7.18
C ASN A 147 -7.44 -16.59 -6.91
N PHE A 148 -6.59 -16.12 -5.99
CA PHE A 148 -6.50 -14.70 -5.64
C PHE A 148 -5.28 -14.05 -6.31
N ASN A 149 -5.53 -13.13 -7.23
CA ASN A 149 -4.47 -12.40 -7.94
C ASN A 149 -4.25 -11.02 -7.28
N VAL A 150 -3.08 -10.78 -6.70
CA VAL A 150 -2.74 -9.47 -6.11
C VAL A 150 -2.42 -8.46 -7.20
N VAL A 151 -3.27 -7.44 -7.35
CA VAL A 151 -3.16 -6.39 -8.37
C VAL A 151 -2.72 -5.02 -7.82
N CYS A 152 -2.86 -4.82 -6.50
CA CYS A 152 -2.35 -3.67 -5.75
C CYS A 152 -1.74 -4.16 -4.43
N GLN A 153 -0.55 -3.69 -4.07
CA GLN A 153 0.10 -4.04 -2.79
C GLN A 153 1.17 -2.99 -2.39
N PRO A 154 1.60 -2.94 -1.11
CA PRO A 154 2.67 -2.05 -0.67
C PRO A 154 4.01 -2.37 -1.37
N ASN A 155 4.67 -1.33 -1.90
CA ASN A 155 6.02 -1.46 -2.43
C ASN A 155 7.06 -1.22 -1.32
N MET A 156 7.49 -2.31 -0.66
CA MET A 156 8.43 -2.24 0.46
C MET A 156 9.81 -1.69 0.06
N TRP A 157 10.28 -1.94 -1.17
CA TRP A 157 11.52 -1.36 -1.68
C TRP A 157 11.43 0.17 -1.81
N ALA A 158 10.32 0.68 -2.36
CA ALA A 158 10.09 2.12 -2.47
C ALA A 158 9.95 2.81 -1.10
N ARG A 159 9.38 2.12 -0.10
CA ARG A 159 9.30 2.62 1.28
C ARG A 159 10.67 2.72 1.95
N GLN A 160 11.49 1.67 1.84
CA GLN A 160 12.87 1.67 2.35
C GLN A 160 13.72 2.81 1.74
N LEU A 161 13.57 3.08 0.45
CA LEU A 161 14.25 4.21 -0.20
C LEU A 161 13.81 5.57 0.36
N LYS A 162 12.52 5.76 0.69
CA LYS A 162 12.04 7.01 1.31
C LYS A 162 12.60 7.24 2.70
N MET A 163 12.61 6.20 3.55
CA MET A 163 13.21 6.29 4.89
C MET A 163 14.67 6.73 4.83
N GLY A 164 15.47 6.16 3.91
CA GLY A 164 16.86 6.56 3.71
C GLY A 164 17.07 7.99 3.18
N GLN A 165 16.02 8.65 2.67
CA GLN A 165 16.06 10.07 2.29
C GLN A 165 15.65 10.98 3.45
N GLU A 166 14.64 10.60 4.24
CA GLU A 166 14.20 11.38 5.42
C GLU A 166 15.27 11.43 6.52
N ASP A 167 16.03 10.35 6.73
CA ASP A 167 17.22 10.33 7.60
C ASP A 167 18.37 11.22 7.07
N GLY A 168 18.38 11.52 5.77
CA GLY A 168 19.42 12.32 5.11
C GLY A 168 19.29 13.83 5.29
N GLU A 169 18.07 14.37 5.40
CA GLU A 169 17.85 15.83 5.43
C GLU A 169 18.05 16.46 6.82
N ASN A 170 18.01 15.69 7.91
CA ASN A 170 18.25 16.19 9.28
C ASN A 170 19.73 16.08 9.73
N GLY A 171 20.58 15.43 8.93
CA GLY A 171 21.99 15.17 9.24
C GLY A 171 22.94 16.32 8.94
N SER A 172 22.77 17.49 9.59
CA SER A 172 23.68 18.64 9.40
C SER A 172 25.12 18.36 9.88
N SER A 173 25.94 17.80 8.99
CA SER A 173 27.36 17.58 9.22
C SER A 173 28.16 18.05 8.00
N LYS A 174 28.84 19.19 8.17
CA LYS A 174 29.79 19.71 7.18
C LYS A 174 30.84 18.64 6.89
N PRO A 175 31.23 18.40 5.62
CA PRO A 175 32.42 17.62 5.32
C PRO A 175 33.63 18.25 6.03
N LYS A 176 34.32 17.47 6.87
CA LYS A 176 35.63 17.89 7.38
C LYS A 176 36.63 17.77 6.23
N GLU A 177 37.28 18.88 5.90
CA GLU A 177 38.42 18.87 4.97
C GLU A 177 39.49 17.89 5.48
N PHE A 178 39.87 16.94 4.62
CA PHE A 178 40.96 16.02 4.91
C PHE A 178 42.28 16.73 4.60
N SER A 179 43.07 17.06 5.61
CA SER A 179 44.31 17.82 5.41
C SER A 179 45.41 16.94 4.82
N GLU A 180 45.60 17.01 3.51
CA GLU A 180 46.71 16.34 2.84
C GLU A 180 48.07 16.88 3.30
N SER A 181 48.92 15.95 3.73
CA SER A 181 50.26 16.24 4.24
C SER A 181 51.28 16.22 3.10
N LYS A 182 52.13 17.25 3.03
CA LYS A 182 53.14 17.44 1.98
C LYS A 182 54.05 16.21 1.76
N ALA A 183 54.14 15.74 0.51
CA ALA A 183 55.29 15.00 -0.01
C ALA A 183 56.04 15.85 -1.06
N LYS A 184 57.33 15.57 -1.28
CA LYS A 184 58.29 16.44 -2.00
C LYS A 184 58.22 16.34 -3.54
N LYS A 185 58.74 17.40 -4.18
CA LYS A 185 59.03 17.53 -5.62
C LYS A 185 59.92 16.39 -6.17
N GLU A 186 59.64 16.02 -7.42
CA GLU A 186 60.65 15.92 -8.50
C GLU A 186 60.12 16.69 -9.74
N GLU A 187 60.98 17.07 -10.69
CA GLU A 187 60.75 18.25 -11.56
C GLU A 187 61.10 18.03 -13.06
N PHE A 188 60.26 18.57 -13.96
CA PHE A 188 60.50 18.91 -15.39
C PHE A 188 60.58 17.81 -16.47
N PRO A 189 60.38 18.14 -17.78
CA PRO A 189 60.17 19.47 -18.41
C PRO A 189 58.85 19.70 -19.17
N LYS A 190 58.73 20.92 -19.72
CA LYS A 190 57.54 21.64 -20.23
C LYS A 190 57.36 21.52 -21.75
N GLU A 191 56.11 21.68 -22.23
CA GLU A 191 55.70 22.45 -23.43
C GLU A 191 54.14 22.49 -23.52
N ALA A 192 53.44 23.42 -24.20
CA ALA A 192 53.54 24.88 -24.23
C ALA A 192 52.24 25.51 -24.83
N LYS A 193 51.73 26.59 -24.20
CA LYS A 193 50.66 27.54 -24.69
C LYS A 193 49.23 26.93 -24.80
N GLU A 194 48.13 27.67 -24.71
CA GLU A 194 47.87 29.13 -24.88
C GLU A 194 46.80 29.69 -23.90
N LYS A 195 46.57 31.01 -23.92
CA LYS A 195 45.71 31.82 -23.01
C LYS A 195 44.22 31.83 -23.52
N VAL A 196 43.17 32.34 -22.84
CA VAL A 196 42.90 33.76 -22.48
C VAL A 196 41.67 33.92 -21.54
N SER A 197 41.81 34.87 -20.59
CA SER A 197 40.87 35.60 -19.70
C SER A 197 39.35 35.32 -19.54
N ALA A 198 38.90 35.47 -18.29
CA ALA A 198 37.65 36.14 -17.85
C ALA A 198 38.05 37.46 -17.10
N PRO A 199 37.20 38.25 -16.38
CA PRO A 199 35.76 38.18 -16.06
C PRO A 199 35.08 39.55 -16.49
N PRO A 200 34.12 40.25 -15.82
CA PRO A 200 33.30 39.95 -14.63
C PRO A 200 31.81 40.41 -14.59
N SER A 201 31.07 39.84 -13.62
CA SER A 201 30.04 40.42 -12.73
C SER A 201 28.89 41.32 -13.21
N ALA A 202 27.65 40.89 -12.93
CA ALA A 202 26.62 41.72 -12.27
C ALA A 202 25.55 40.89 -11.51
N LYS A 203 25.26 41.30 -10.28
CA LYS A 203 24.08 41.02 -9.42
C LYS A 203 23.82 42.35 -8.68
N PRO A 204 22.69 42.56 -7.97
CA PRO A 204 21.38 41.90 -8.00
C PRO A 204 20.22 42.91 -8.17
N THR A 205 18.96 42.45 -8.23
CA THR A 205 17.83 43.30 -7.81
C THR A 205 16.74 42.51 -7.08
N SER A 206 16.11 43.20 -6.13
CA SER A 206 15.13 42.73 -5.15
C SER A 206 13.70 42.58 -5.68
N GLY A 207 12.90 41.74 -5.01
CA GLY A 207 11.43 41.75 -5.13
C GLY A 207 10.75 40.94 -4.02
N GLN A 208 10.25 41.60 -2.98
CA GLN A 208 9.39 40.99 -1.95
C GLN A 208 7.93 40.97 -2.39
N ALA A 209 7.21 39.86 -2.16
CA ALA A 209 5.78 39.77 -1.82
C ALA A 209 5.37 38.28 -1.76
N LYS A 210 4.36 37.82 -1.01
CA LYS A 210 3.66 38.30 0.20
C LYS A 210 2.85 37.12 0.76
N ASP A 211 2.54 37.17 2.06
CA ASP A 211 1.35 36.65 2.76
C ASP A 211 0.81 35.23 2.39
N GLY A 212 0.92 34.30 3.34
CA GLY A 212 0.21 33.01 3.35
C GLY A 212 -0.26 32.65 4.77
N VAL A 213 -1.57 32.73 5.00
CA VAL A 213 -2.19 32.54 6.33
C VAL A 213 -2.28 31.06 6.71
N SER A 214 -1.77 30.70 7.89
CA SER A 214 -1.90 29.35 8.46
C SER A 214 -3.16 29.25 9.33
N VAL A 215 -4.17 28.51 8.87
CA VAL A 215 -5.33 28.12 9.70
C VAL A 215 -5.09 26.72 10.26
N ARG A 216 -4.93 26.60 11.59
CA ARG A 216 -5.03 25.33 12.31
C ARG A 216 -6.38 25.28 13.04
N GLN A 217 -7.22 24.31 12.71
CA GLN A 217 -8.40 23.98 13.51
C GLN A 217 -8.18 22.64 14.20
N ASN A 218 -7.97 22.69 15.51
CA ASN A 218 -8.02 21.52 16.38
C ASN A 218 -9.49 21.21 16.67
N PHE A 219 -9.95 20.00 16.34
CA PHE A 219 -11.22 19.48 16.87
C PHE A 219 -10.94 18.53 18.03
N VAL A 220 -11.52 18.85 19.20
CA VAL A 220 -11.56 17.99 20.37
C VAL A 220 -13.00 17.50 20.53
N TYR A 221 -13.21 16.19 20.45
CA TYR A 221 -14.53 15.60 20.74
C TYR A 221 -14.62 15.25 22.23
N THR A 222 -15.47 15.95 22.97
CA THR A 222 -15.86 15.58 24.33
C THR A 222 -17.00 14.56 24.28
N LYS A 223 -16.79 13.40 24.91
CA LYS A 223 -17.74 12.29 24.98
C LYS A 223 -18.75 12.55 26.09
N THR A 224 -20.03 12.74 25.75
CA THR A 224 -21.15 12.75 26.71
C THR A 224 -21.88 11.42 26.69
N PHE A 225 -21.88 10.70 27.81
CA PHE A 225 -22.77 9.57 28.04
C PHE A 225 -24.10 10.05 28.65
N SER A 226 -25.18 9.40 28.26
CA SER A 226 -26.46 9.32 28.98
C SER A 226 -27.02 7.91 28.77
#